data_AF-A0A935APQ9-F1
#
_entry.id   AF-A0A935APQ9-F1
#
_cell.length_a   1.000
_cell.length_b   1.000
_cell.length_c   1.000
_cell.angle_alpha   90.00
_cell.angle_beta   90.00
_cell.angle_gamma   90.00
#
_symmetry.space_group_name_H-M   'P 1'
#
loop_
_entity.id
_entity.type
_entity.pdbx_description
1 polymer ?
#
loop_
_entity_poly.entity_id
_entity_poly.type
_entity_poly.pdbx_seq_one_letter_code
_entity_poly.pdbx_strand_id
1 'polypeptide(L)'
;MASISQSFPTTFSEEMSKFPSEVAHNRYHFLKFETHKAWKEIESAGLKTDGSLGFAEHIGFRNSYGLPFVPYDMENDRPYTFLEIPLHVMDGTLTQYMGLESEEAFIRIKKFLKQNEHNSILSILWHNNEFTEYTHKSMKFMYIDVLEYINYLKIDDAKLN
;
A
#
# COMPACT_ATOMS: atom_id res chain seq x y z
N MET A 1 -18.36 27.58 8.02
CA MET A 1 -18.15 26.43 8.92
C MET A 1 -18.93 25.25 8.35
N ALA A 2 -18.29 24.43 7.51
CA ALA A 2 -18.92 23.25 6.96
C ALA A 2 -18.77 22.11 7.97
N SER A 3 -19.91 21.52 8.32
CA SER A 3 -20.10 20.39 9.22
C SER A 3 -19.11 19.26 8.92
N ILE A 4 -18.40 18.83 9.95
CA ILE A 4 -17.61 17.61 10.04
C ILE A 4 -18.47 16.45 9.55
N SER A 5 -18.03 15.74 8.51
CA SER A 5 -18.66 14.50 8.09
C SER A 5 -18.52 13.49 9.23
N GLN A 6 -19.63 13.13 9.86
CA GLN A 6 -19.69 11.96 10.73
C GLN A 6 -19.35 10.72 9.89
N SER A 7 -18.12 10.21 10.00
CA SER A 7 -17.84 8.83 9.58
C SER A 7 -18.48 7.92 10.62
N PHE A 8 -19.63 7.33 10.30
CA PHE A 8 -20.14 6.20 11.06
C PHE A 8 -19.06 5.11 11.06
N PRO A 9 -18.75 4.46 12.20
CA PRO A 9 -17.85 3.32 12.19
C PRO A 9 -18.54 2.20 11.42
N THR A 10 -18.24 2.08 10.13
CA THR A 10 -18.67 0.96 9.31
C THR A 10 -17.74 -0.22 9.56
N THR A 11 -18.32 -1.39 9.79
CA THR A 11 -17.53 -2.62 9.88
C THR A 11 -17.12 -3.10 8.49
N PHE A 12 -16.07 -3.92 8.39
CA PHE A 12 -15.72 -4.57 7.13
C PHE A 12 -16.91 -5.32 6.52
N SER A 13 -17.67 -6.06 7.33
CA SER A 13 -18.84 -6.80 6.84
C SER A 13 -19.89 -5.89 6.19
N GLU A 14 -20.14 -4.71 6.76
CA GLU A 14 -21.07 -3.73 6.19
C GLU A 14 -20.54 -3.14 4.88
N GLU A 15 -19.24 -2.83 4.80
CA GLU A 15 -18.65 -2.30 3.56
C GLU A 15 -18.62 -3.36 2.45
N MET A 16 -18.18 -4.58 2.78
CA MET A 16 -18.11 -5.71 1.86
C MET A 16 -19.49 -6.07 1.30
N SER A 17 -20.56 -5.93 2.09
CA SER A 17 -21.94 -6.18 1.62
C SER A 17 -22.39 -5.27 0.49
N LYS A 18 -21.71 -4.13 0.26
CA LYS A 18 -22.03 -3.17 -0.80
C LYS A 18 -21.43 -3.58 -2.15
N PHE A 19 -20.52 -4.56 -2.17
CA PHE A 19 -19.87 -5.01 -3.38
C PHE A 19 -20.63 -6.20 -3.99
N PRO A 20 -20.78 -6.24 -5.33
CA PRO A 20 -21.44 -7.35 -6.01
C PRO A 20 -20.60 -8.62 -6.06
N SER A 21 -19.32 -8.54 -5.70
CA SER A 21 -18.33 -9.62 -5.73
C SER A 21 -17.67 -9.77 -4.38
N GLU A 22 -17.06 -10.94 -4.14
CA GLU A 22 -16.24 -11.18 -2.96
C GLU A 22 -15.10 -10.16 -2.86
N VAL A 23 -14.90 -9.62 -1.66
CA VAL A 23 -13.82 -8.71 -1.33
C VAL A 23 -12.81 -9.47 -0.47
N ALA A 24 -11.59 -9.64 -0.98
CA ALA A 24 -10.55 -10.42 -0.32
C ALA A 24 -9.37 -9.57 0.18
N HIS A 25 -9.32 -8.29 -0.17
CA HIS A 25 -8.14 -7.46 0.01
C HIS A 25 -8.50 -6.14 0.70
N ASN A 26 -7.71 -5.76 1.69
CA ASN A 26 -7.86 -4.50 2.40
C ASN A 26 -6.65 -3.58 2.24
N ARG A 27 -6.93 -2.28 2.37
CA ARG A 27 -5.94 -1.22 2.59
C ARG A 27 -6.63 -0.05 3.28
N TYR A 28 -6.23 0.27 4.50
CA TYR A 28 -6.79 1.39 5.26
C TYR A 28 -6.48 2.73 4.59
N HIS A 29 -7.53 3.55 4.43
CA HIS A 29 -7.36 4.91 3.95
C HIS A 29 -6.41 5.70 4.87
N PHE A 30 -5.52 6.50 4.26
CA PHE A 30 -4.43 7.21 4.96
C PHE A 30 -3.43 6.34 5.75
N LEU A 31 -3.40 5.01 5.56
CA LEU A 31 -2.60 4.09 6.39
C LEU A 31 -2.89 4.26 7.89
N LYS A 32 -4.11 4.70 8.21
CA LYS A 32 -4.54 5.07 9.56
C LYS A 32 -5.22 3.88 10.22
N PHE A 33 -4.44 3.12 10.98
CA PHE A 33 -4.92 1.95 11.70
C PHE A 33 -4.02 1.65 12.91
N GLU A 34 -4.54 0.88 13.85
CA GLU A 34 -3.80 0.34 14.97
C GLU A 34 -3.71 -1.18 14.79
N THR A 35 -2.50 -1.71 14.55
CA THR A 35 -2.27 -3.13 14.20
C THR A 35 -2.99 -4.10 15.14
N HIS A 36 -2.90 -3.90 16.45
CA HIS A 36 -3.51 -4.76 17.47
C HIS A 36 -5.06 -4.82 17.43
N LYS A 37 -5.73 -3.83 16.85
CA LYS A 37 -7.19 -3.83 16.63
C LYS A 37 -7.52 -4.27 15.22
N ALA A 38 -6.90 -3.62 14.24
CA ALA A 38 -7.17 -3.80 12.83
C ALA A 38 -6.95 -5.24 12.36
N TRP A 39 -5.88 -5.91 12.81
CA TRP A 39 -5.60 -7.29 12.38
C TRP A 39 -6.66 -8.29 12.85
N LYS A 40 -7.25 -8.08 14.03
CA LYS A 40 -8.40 -8.88 14.51
C LYS A 40 -9.63 -8.65 13.65
N GLU A 41 -9.90 -7.39 13.28
CA GLU A 41 -11.01 -7.02 12.42
C GLU A 41 -10.85 -7.60 11.00
N ILE A 42 -9.65 -7.53 10.43
CA ILE A 42 -9.31 -8.07 9.11
C ILE A 42 -9.54 -9.60 9.09
N GLU A 43 -9.00 -10.31 10.08
CA GLU A 43 -9.19 -11.77 10.18
C GLU A 43 -10.66 -12.13 10.36
N SER A 44 -11.37 -11.44 11.25
CA SER A 44 -12.80 -11.68 11.52
C SER A 44 -13.68 -11.44 10.29
N ALA A 45 -13.28 -10.50 9.42
CA ALA A 45 -13.96 -10.23 8.16
C ALA A 45 -13.67 -11.28 7.06
N GLY A 46 -12.73 -12.19 7.29
CA GLY A 46 -12.34 -13.24 6.33
C GLY A 46 -11.48 -12.75 5.17
N LEU A 47 -10.97 -11.52 5.25
CA LEU A 47 -10.05 -10.93 4.27
C LEU A 47 -8.76 -11.77 4.17
N LYS A 48 -8.21 -11.85 2.96
CA LYS A 48 -7.03 -12.68 2.64
C LYS A 48 -5.74 -11.90 2.70
N THR A 49 -5.77 -10.62 2.36
CA THR A 49 -4.57 -9.78 2.40
C THR A 49 -4.85 -8.38 2.93
N ASP A 50 -3.85 -7.79 3.57
CA ASP A 50 -3.82 -6.36 3.89
C ASP A 50 -2.55 -5.72 3.31
N GLY A 51 -2.68 -4.51 2.77
CA GLY A 51 -1.57 -3.73 2.23
C GLY A 51 -1.37 -2.39 2.93
N SER A 52 -1.76 -2.29 4.20
CA SER A 52 -1.79 -1.01 4.92
C SER A 52 -0.47 -0.68 5.60
N LEU A 53 0.37 -1.68 5.89
CA LEU A 53 1.61 -1.45 6.62
C LEU A 53 2.69 -0.81 5.74
N GLY A 54 2.72 0.52 5.73
CA GLY A 54 3.75 1.33 5.08
C GLY A 54 3.97 2.66 5.77
N PHE A 55 4.97 3.42 5.33
CA PHE A 55 5.18 4.79 5.77
C PHE A 55 4.43 5.76 4.87
N ALA A 56 3.79 6.77 5.44
CA ALA A 56 3.18 7.83 4.64
C ALA A 56 4.25 8.85 4.19
N GLU A 57 5.25 9.07 5.03
CA GLU A 57 6.17 10.21 4.95
C GLU A 57 7.44 9.93 4.15
N HIS A 58 7.79 8.65 3.94
CA HIS A 58 8.97 8.26 3.16
C HIS A 58 8.85 6.87 2.54
N ILE A 59 9.68 6.60 1.53
CA ILE A 59 9.82 5.25 0.96
C ILE A 59 10.52 4.33 1.97
N GLY A 60 10.13 3.06 2.06
CA GLY A 60 10.93 2.05 2.77
C GLY A 60 10.15 0.89 3.38
N PHE A 61 10.84 0.12 4.23
CA PHE A 61 10.31 -1.06 4.92
C PHE A 61 9.86 -0.73 6.33
N ARG A 62 8.55 -0.61 6.57
CA ARG A 62 8.02 -0.30 7.91
C ARG A 62 8.21 -1.42 8.93
N ASN A 63 8.32 -2.66 8.48
CA ASN A 63 8.56 -3.85 9.27
C ASN A 63 10.00 -4.39 9.15
N SER A 64 10.91 -3.67 8.47
CA SER A 64 12.30 -4.10 8.21
C SER A 64 12.42 -5.51 7.60
N TYR A 65 11.41 -5.94 6.85
CA TYR A 65 11.36 -7.27 6.24
C TYR A 65 10.87 -7.17 4.79
N GLY A 66 11.57 -7.84 3.89
CA GLY A 66 11.40 -7.66 2.44
C GLY A 66 10.27 -8.46 1.81
N LEU A 67 9.71 -9.44 2.52
CA LEU A 67 8.68 -10.35 1.97
C LEU A 67 7.32 -10.12 2.65
N PRO A 68 6.21 -10.49 2.00
CA PRO A 68 4.92 -10.60 2.65
C PRO A 68 5.02 -11.58 3.82
N PHE A 69 4.23 -11.34 4.86
CA PHE A 69 4.28 -12.14 6.07
C PHE A 69 2.89 -12.29 6.67
N VAL A 70 2.69 -13.36 7.44
CA VAL A 70 1.49 -13.52 8.24
C VAL A 70 1.75 -12.87 9.59
N PRO A 71 0.99 -11.84 10.00
CA PRO A 71 1.16 -11.24 11.32
C PRO A 71 0.93 -12.25 12.44
N TYR A 72 1.53 -12.01 13.60
CA TYR A 72 1.41 -12.90 14.76
C TYR A 72 0.49 -12.30 15.82
N ASP A 73 -0.49 -13.09 16.27
CA ASP A 73 -1.39 -12.74 17.36
C ASP A 73 -0.75 -13.16 18.69
N MET A 74 -0.15 -12.18 19.37
CA MET A 74 0.49 -12.39 20.68
C MET A 74 -0.51 -12.75 21.79
N GLU A 75 -1.79 -12.39 21.66
CA GLU A 75 -2.79 -12.67 22.71
C GLU A 75 -3.25 -14.13 22.68
N ASN A 76 -3.37 -14.71 21.48
CA ASN A 76 -3.81 -16.09 21.28
C ASN A 76 -2.67 -17.06 20.92
N ASP A 77 -1.42 -16.59 20.93
CA ASP A 77 -0.20 -17.37 20.66
C ASP A 77 -0.26 -18.14 19.33
N ARG A 78 -0.74 -17.47 18.27
CA ARG A 78 -0.88 -18.07 16.93
C ARG A 78 -0.69 -17.04 15.82
N PRO A 79 -0.34 -17.46 14.59
CA PRO A 79 -0.45 -16.58 13.43
C PRO A 79 -1.91 -16.21 13.13
N TYR A 80 -2.12 -15.03 12.56
CA TYR A 80 -3.38 -14.67 11.91
C TYR A 80 -3.60 -15.51 10.62
N THR A 81 -4.78 -15.47 10.02
CA THR A 81 -5.08 -16.22 8.79
C THR A 81 -4.99 -15.41 7.48
N PHE A 82 -4.44 -14.20 7.52
CA PHE A 82 -4.28 -13.33 6.34
C PHE A 82 -2.80 -12.95 6.12
N LEU A 83 -2.48 -12.51 4.90
CA LEU A 83 -1.14 -12.09 4.50
C LEU A 83 -1.02 -10.56 4.51
N GLU A 84 -0.06 -10.01 5.24
CA GLU A 84 0.34 -8.61 5.12
C GLU A 84 1.32 -8.45 3.96
N ILE A 85 1.03 -7.54 3.03
CA ILE A 85 1.87 -7.14 1.90
C ILE A 85 2.28 -5.69 2.15
N PRO A 86 3.45 -5.43 2.78
CA PRO A 86 3.84 -4.08 3.18
C PRO A 86 3.82 -3.10 2.01
N LEU A 87 3.46 -1.84 2.27
CA LEU A 87 3.48 -0.74 1.31
C LEU A 87 4.83 -0.01 1.35
N HIS A 88 5.51 0.08 0.20
CA HIS A 88 6.88 0.61 0.13
C HIS A 88 6.99 1.97 -0.53
N VAL A 89 6.24 2.19 -1.62
CA VAL A 89 6.23 3.45 -2.39
C VAL A 89 4.80 3.89 -2.60
N MET A 90 4.53 5.17 -2.41
CA MET A 90 3.25 5.80 -2.70
C MET A 90 3.48 7.16 -3.37
N ASP A 91 2.76 7.45 -4.44
CA ASP A 91 2.74 8.77 -5.10
C ASP A 91 2.52 9.95 -4.13
N GLY A 92 1.58 9.80 -3.18
CA GLY A 92 1.34 10.77 -2.11
C GLY A 92 2.57 10.98 -1.21
N THR A 93 3.33 9.92 -0.91
CA THR A 93 4.60 10.03 -0.17
C THR A 93 5.60 10.91 -0.91
N LEU A 94 5.76 10.69 -2.21
CA LEU A 94 6.71 11.42 -3.04
C LEU A 94 6.35 12.90 -3.16
N THR A 95 5.08 13.20 -3.41
CA THR A 95 4.62 14.56 -3.72
C THR A 95 4.22 15.33 -2.48
N GLN A 96 3.27 14.82 -1.69
CA GLN A 96 2.65 15.55 -0.58
C GLN A 96 3.53 15.57 0.67
N TYR A 97 4.20 14.47 0.98
CA TYR A 97 5.02 14.38 2.19
C TYR A 97 6.48 14.77 1.97
N MET A 98 7.10 14.24 0.91
CA MET A 98 8.51 14.53 0.61
C MET A 98 8.71 15.79 -0.24
N GLY A 99 7.65 16.33 -0.87
CA GLY A 99 7.73 17.55 -1.66
C GLY A 99 8.63 17.44 -2.90
N LEU A 100 8.73 16.24 -3.48
CA LEU A 100 9.66 15.99 -4.59
C LEU A 100 9.06 16.36 -5.94
N GLU A 101 9.89 16.98 -6.77
CA GLU A 101 9.64 17.08 -8.21
C GLU A 101 9.74 15.70 -8.87
N SER A 102 9.09 15.52 -10.01
CA SER A 102 8.91 14.21 -10.64
C SER A 102 10.23 13.52 -11.02
N GLU A 103 11.22 14.28 -11.49
CA GLU A 103 12.53 13.73 -11.84
C GLU A 103 13.25 13.18 -10.60
N GLU A 104 13.26 13.94 -9.49
CA GLU A 104 13.88 13.49 -8.24
C GLU A 104 13.10 12.30 -7.64
N ALA A 105 11.76 12.34 -7.66
CA ALA A 105 10.92 11.24 -7.22
C ALA A 105 11.23 9.94 -8.00
N PHE A 106 11.38 10.03 -9.33
CA PHE A 106 11.77 8.90 -10.16
C PHE A 106 13.16 8.37 -9.80
N ILE A 107 14.16 9.26 -9.59
CA ILE A 107 15.51 8.87 -9.15
C ILE A 107 15.46 8.10 -7.83
N ARG A 108 14.62 8.55 -6.87
CA ARG A 108 14.44 7.87 -5.58
C ARG A 108 13.82 6.48 -5.74
N ILE A 109 12.78 6.36 -6.55
CA ILE A 109 12.13 5.07 -6.83
C ILE A 109 13.14 4.12 -7.48
N LYS A 110 13.86 4.55 -8.53
CA LYS A 110 14.86 3.71 -9.20
C LYS A 110 15.91 3.20 -8.23
N LYS A 111 16.47 4.10 -7.41
CA LYS A 111 17.46 3.74 -6.39
C LYS A 111 16.90 2.72 -5.41
N PHE A 112 15.68 2.94 -4.92
CA PHE A 112 15.03 2.02 -3.98
C PHE A 112 14.78 0.64 -4.59
N LEU A 113 14.20 0.57 -5.80
CA LEU A 113 13.95 -0.68 -6.50
C LEU A 113 15.26 -1.45 -6.74
N LYS A 114 16.31 -0.76 -7.21
CA LYS A 114 17.61 -1.39 -7.50
C LYS A 114 18.29 -1.92 -6.24
N GLN A 115 18.23 -1.18 -5.13
CA GLN A 115 18.82 -1.60 -3.85
C GLN A 115 18.11 -2.81 -3.24
N ASN A 116 16.86 -3.06 -3.62
CA ASN A 116 16.00 -4.10 -3.07
C ASN A 116 15.44 -5.00 -4.19
N GLU A 117 16.25 -5.30 -5.20
CA GLU A 117 15.85 -6.15 -6.32
C GLU A 117 15.94 -7.65 -5.99
N HIS A 118 16.47 -8.00 -4.81
CA HIS A 118 16.69 -9.38 -4.39
C HIS A 118 16.01 -9.65 -3.05
N ASN A 119 15.40 -10.83 -2.93
CA ASN A 119 14.77 -11.32 -1.70
C ASN A 119 13.69 -10.38 -1.13
N SER A 120 12.99 -9.66 -2.01
CA SER A 120 11.88 -8.78 -1.63
C SER A 120 10.76 -8.76 -2.64
N ILE A 121 9.54 -8.53 -2.14
CA ILE A 121 8.38 -8.16 -2.94
C ILE A 121 8.06 -6.71 -2.60
N LEU A 122 8.17 -5.85 -3.60
CA LEU A 122 7.95 -4.42 -3.46
C LEU A 122 6.57 -4.06 -4.01
N SER A 123 5.85 -3.22 -3.27
CA SER A 123 4.53 -2.74 -3.63
C SER A 123 4.58 -1.22 -3.84
N ILE A 124 3.88 -0.79 -4.88
CA ILE A 124 3.78 0.62 -5.28
C ILE A 124 2.30 0.98 -5.33
N LEU A 125 1.91 2.00 -4.60
CA LEU A 125 0.55 2.57 -4.61
C LEU A 125 0.55 3.84 -5.46
N TRP A 126 -0.40 3.91 -6.38
CA TRP A 126 -0.62 5.08 -7.22
C TRP A 126 -2.10 5.43 -7.25
N HIS A 127 -2.43 6.68 -6.95
CA HIS A 127 -3.81 7.14 -6.94
C HIS A 127 -4.26 7.55 -8.34
N ASN A 128 -5.53 7.31 -8.63
CA ASN A 128 -6.14 7.56 -9.92
C ASN A 128 -6.21 9.05 -10.31
N ASN A 129 -6.29 9.95 -9.31
CA ASN A 129 -6.29 11.39 -9.51
C ASN A 129 -4.97 11.88 -10.15
N GLU A 130 -3.86 11.16 -9.96
CA GLU A 130 -2.56 11.49 -10.57
C GLU A 130 -2.47 11.22 -12.08
N PHE A 131 -3.51 10.62 -12.67
CA PHE A 131 -3.63 10.49 -14.13
C PHE A 131 -4.42 11.62 -14.79
N THR A 132 -4.87 12.61 -14.01
CA THR A 132 -5.64 13.74 -14.51
C THR A 132 -4.75 14.95 -14.78
N GLU A 133 -5.22 15.88 -15.61
CA GLU A 133 -4.51 17.15 -15.82
C GLU A 133 -4.66 18.14 -14.64
N TYR A 134 -5.46 17.79 -13.62
CA TYR A 134 -5.84 18.67 -12.52
C TYR A 134 -4.90 18.61 -11.31
N THR A 135 -4.09 17.55 -11.18
CA THR A 135 -3.11 17.42 -10.08
C THR A 135 -1.71 17.80 -10.57
N HIS A 136 -0.93 16.81 -10.98
CA HIS A 136 0.46 16.92 -11.37
C HIS A 136 0.63 16.27 -12.74
N LYS A 137 0.70 17.09 -13.79
CA LYS A 137 0.76 16.61 -15.19
C LYS A 137 1.90 15.60 -15.44
N SER A 138 2.99 15.71 -14.69
CA SER A 138 4.16 14.86 -14.81
C SER A 138 4.03 13.50 -14.10
N MET A 139 3.09 13.30 -13.18
CA MET A 139 2.94 12.04 -12.44
C MET A 139 2.53 10.88 -13.35
N LYS A 140 1.63 11.12 -14.30
CA LYS A 140 1.30 10.13 -15.33
C LYS A 140 2.54 9.63 -16.07
N PHE A 141 3.44 10.53 -16.46
CA PHE A 141 4.65 10.16 -17.19
C PHE A 141 5.65 9.44 -16.28
N MET A 142 5.82 9.91 -15.04
CA MET A 142 6.65 9.22 -14.05
C MET A 142 6.15 7.79 -13.78
N TYR A 143 4.84 7.56 -13.71
CA TYR A 143 4.28 6.22 -13.57
C TYR A 143 4.72 5.30 -14.73
N ILE A 144 4.67 5.81 -15.97
CA ILE A 144 5.12 5.07 -17.15
C ILE A 144 6.63 4.79 -17.04
N ASP A 145 7.44 5.78 -16.69
CA ASP A 145 8.89 5.62 -16.54
C ASP A 145 9.24 4.57 -15.46
N VAL A 146 8.46 4.50 -14.38
CA VAL A 146 8.60 3.46 -13.33
C VAL A 146 8.30 2.08 -13.88
N LEU A 147 7.19 1.91 -14.62
CA LEU A 147 6.85 0.63 -15.24
C LEU A 147 7.90 0.17 -16.25
N GLU A 148 8.39 1.08 -17.09
CA GLU A 148 9.47 0.80 -18.03
C GLU A 148 10.76 0.38 -17.32
N TYR A 149 11.09 1.02 -16.20
CA TYR A 149 12.25 0.65 -15.40
C TYR A 149 12.10 -0.72 -14.72
N ILE A 150 10.92 -1.05 -14.17
CA ILE A 150 10.62 -2.37 -13.61
C ILE A 150 10.79 -3.45 -14.69
N ASN A 151 10.23 -3.22 -15.89
CA ASN A 151 10.37 -4.11 -17.03
C ASN A 151 11.84 -4.27 -17.48
N TYR A 152 12.61 -3.17 -17.50
CA TYR A 152 14.04 -3.20 -17.82
C TYR A 152 14.85 -4.07 -16.83
N LEU A 153 14.52 -3.99 -15.53
CA LEU A 153 15.16 -4.81 -14.50
C LEU A 153 14.76 -6.29 -14.57
N LYS A 154 13.76 -6.65 -15.39
CA LYS A 154 13.17 -8.00 -15.46
C LYS A 154 12.70 -8.47 -14.08
N ILE A 155 12.15 -7.54 -13.30
CA ILE A 155 11.48 -7.88 -12.04
C ILE A 155 10.17 -8.56 -12.42
N ASP A 156 10.02 -9.81 -12.00
CA ASP A 156 8.79 -10.57 -12.23
C ASP A 156 7.67 -10.04 -11.33
N ASP A 157 6.43 -10.07 -11.83
CA ASP A 157 5.25 -9.88 -10.99
C ASP A 157 5.21 -10.96 -9.89
N ALA A 158 4.95 -10.54 -8.66
CA ALA A 158 4.82 -11.46 -7.54
C ALA A 158 3.65 -12.42 -7.77
N LYS A 159 3.94 -13.72 -7.90
CA LYS A 159 2.93 -14.77 -7.88
C LYS A 159 2.62 -15.13 -6.44
N LEU A 160 1.60 -14.47 -5.88
CA LEU A 160 1.03 -14.86 -4.59
C LEU A 160 0.15 -16.09 -4.85
N ASN A 161 0.66 -17.27 -4.51
CA ASN A 161 -0.07 -18.55 -4.60
C ASN A 161 -1.02 -18.72 -3.43
#